data_AF-A0A7Y2G236-F1
#
_entry.id   AF-A0A7Y2G236-F1
#
_cell.length_a   1.000
_cell.length_b   1.000
_cell.length_c   1.000
_cell.angle_alpha   90.00
_cell.angle_beta   90.00
_cell.angle_gamma   90.00
#
_symmetry.space_group_name_H-M   'P 1'
#
loop_
_entity.id
_entity.type
_entity.pdbx_description
1 polymer ?
#
loop_
_entity_poly.entity_id
_entity_poly.type
_entity_poly.pdbx_seq_one_letter_code
_entity_poly.pdbx_strand_id
1 'polypeptide(L)'
;NFNPASIFMGNSGSYLLGYALAVFSIQTPTHADPIVSVMIVLVILGLPVLDTAYSFLRRFLNGTSPFTADSDHVHHRLVRRYSHRTAVVIMYAVGALLGTAGVVMAGSEFNVAVTVFAAVIFAGIVGLRLLGYVPLAFRRLVVPEKSSSLNGTREALSPTSNGHARRPRPRFGARMRSLESSSQT
;
A
#
# COMPACT_ATOMS: atom_id res chain seq x y z
N ASN A 1 -9.68 7.10 -18.80
CA ASN A 1 -9.73 7.94 -17.58
C ASN A 1 -8.34 8.43 -17.21
N PHE A 2 -7.69 9.20 -18.09
CA PHE A 2 -6.33 9.74 -17.84
C PHE A 2 -6.43 11.02 -17.01
N ASN A 3 -5.37 11.35 -16.27
CA ASN A 3 -5.35 12.57 -15.45
C ASN A 3 -5.48 13.86 -16.28
N PRO A 4 -6.44 14.76 -15.96
CA PRO A 4 -7.42 14.72 -14.86
C PRO A 4 -8.61 13.76 -15.07
N ALA A 5 -8.87 12.90 -14.08
CA ALA A 5 -9.92 11.90 -14.14
C ALA A 5 -11.32 12.54 -14.24
N SER A 6 -12.12 12.11 -15.20
CA SER A 6 -13.48 12.62 -15.41
C SER A 6 -14.52 11.87 -14.57
N ILE A 7 -14.27 10.61 -14.27
CA ILE A 7 -15.18 9.71 -13.55
C ILE A 7 -14.35 8.78 -12.66
N PHE A 8 -14.80 8.52 -11.42
CA PHE A 8 -14.18 7.54 -10.54
C PHE A 8 -14.84 6.17 -10.70
N MET A 9 -14.05 5.10 -10.71
CA MET A 9 -14.55 3.72 -10.86
C MET A 9 -15.41 3.27 -9.68
N GLY A 10 -15.14 3.82 -8.48
CA GLY A 10 -15.79 3.43 -7.23
C GLY A 10 -15.48 1.98 -6.83
N ASN A 11 -16.00 1.57 -5.68
CA ASN A 11 -15.83 0.20 -5.17
C ASN A 11 -16.61 -0.82 -6.01
N SER A 12 -17.77 -0.45 -6.53
CA SER A 12 -18.58 -1.34 -7.36
C SER A 12 -17.86 -1.73 -8.66
N GLY A 13 -17.21 -0.77 -9.33
CA GLY A 13 -16.47 -1.05 -10.55
C GLY A 13 -15.22 -1.90 -10.31
N SER A 14 -14.43 -1.60 -9.27
CA SER A 14 -13.22 -2.36 -8.95
C SER A 14 -13.52 -3.80 -8.54
N TYR A 15 -14.58 -4.03 -7.75
CA TYR A 15 -15.02 -5.38 -7.38
C TYR A 15 -15.56 -6.17 -8.56
N LEU A 16 -16.35 -5.53 -9.44
CA LEU A 16 -16.82 -6.19 -10.67
C LEU A 16 -15.65 -6.63 -11.55
N LEU A 17 -14.65 -5.76 -11.74
CA LEU A 17 -13.47 -6.09 -12.55
C LEU A 17 -12.65 -7.23 -11.92
N GLY A 18 -12.47 -7.20 -10.60
CA GLY A 18 -11.79 -8.27 -9.86
C GLY A 18 -12.53 -9.61 -9.98
N TYR A 19 -13.86 -9.60 -9.85
CA TYR A 19 -14.70 -10.79 -10.02
C TYR A 19 -14.60 -11.35 -11.44
N ALA A 20 -14.71 -10.50 -12.48
CA ALA A 20 -14.59 -10.93 -13.87
C ALA A 20 -13.23 -11.56 -14.17
N LEU A 21 -12.14 -10.95 -13.69
CA LEU A 21 -10.79 -11.52 -13.86
C LEU A 21 -10.64 -12.86 -13.16
N ALA A 22 -11.22 -13.04 -11.97
CA ALA A 22 -11.19 -14.31 -11.25
C ALA A 22 -11.95 -15.41 -12.03
N VAL A 23 -13.14 -15.11 -12.54
CA VAL A 23 -13.95 -16.05 -13.33
C VAL A 23 -13.21 -16.46 -14.60
N PHE A 24 -12.67 -15.50 -15.36
CA PHE A 24 -11.93 -15.81 -16.59
C PHE A 24 -10.66 -16.63 -16.33
N SER A 25 -9.96 -16.35 -15.24
CA SER A 25 -8.76 -17.10 -14.84
C SER A 25 -9.05 -18.57 -14.52
N ILE A 26 -10.26 -18.87 -14.03
CA ILE A 26 -10.69 -20.25 -13.70
C ILE A 26 -11.25 -20.94 -14.95
N GLN A 27 -12.06 -20.25 -15.75
CA GLN A 27 -12.76 -20.86 -16.89
C GLN A 27 -11.87 -21.12 -18.10
N THR A 28 -10.74 -20.43 -18.22
CA THR A 28 -9.87 -20.52 -19.41
C THR A 28 -8.68 -21.44 -19.13
N PRO A 29 -8.72 -22.74 -19.50
CA PRO A 29 -7.52 -23.55 -19.52
C PRO A 29 -6.58 -22.97 -20.59
N THR A 30 -5.44 -22.43 -20.14
CA THR A 30 -4.51 -21.69 -21.02
C THR A 30 -3.39 -22.56 -21.59
N HIS A 31 -3.25 -23.80 -21.09
CA HIS A 31 -2.24 -24.74 -21.54
C HIS A 31 -2.69 -26.19 -21.27
N ALA A 32 -2.15 -27.15 -22.02
CA ALA A 32 -2.44 -28.57 -21.84
C ALA A 32 -1.98 -29.09 -20.46
N ASP A 33 -0.80 -28.66 -20.01
CA ASP A 33 -0.31 -28.90 -18.66
C ASP A 33 -0.99 -27.97 -17.63
N PRO A 34 -1.69 -28.53 -16.61
CA PRO A 34 -2.40 -27.73 -15.62
C PRO A 34 -1.48 -26.80 -14.81
N ILE A 35 -0.25 -27.23 -14.53
CA ILE A 35 0.75 -26.45 -13.78
C ILE A 35 1.12 -25.19 -14.57
N VAL A 36 1.36 -25.33 -15.87
CA VAL A 36 1.69 -24.22 -16.76
C VAL A 36 0.51 -23.25 -16.87
N SER A 37 -0.73 -23.76 -16.90
CA SER A 37 -1.92 -22.91 -16.91
C SER A 37 -2.02 -22.02 -15.67
N VAL A 38 -1.69 -22.55 -14.48
CA VAL A 38 -1.62 -21.74 -13.25
C VAL A 38 -0.50 -20.70 -13.32
N MET A 39 0.67 -21.07 -13.84
CA MET A 39 1.79 -20.14 -14.01
C MET A 39 1.44 -18.98 -14.95
N ILE A 40 0.70 -19.23 -16.04
CA ILE A 40 0.24 -18.21 -16.98
C ILE A 40 -0.68 -17.21 -16.27
N VAL A 41 -1.66 -17.70 -15.49
CA VAL A 41 -2.56 -16.82 -14.71
C VAL A 41 -1.76 -15.94 -13.74
N LEU A 42 -0.77 -16.51 -13.04
CA LEU A 42 0.09 -15.76 -12.13
C LEU A 42 0.92 -14.69 -12.85
N VAL A 43 1.38 -14.96 -14.07
CA VAL A 43 2.14 -13.99 -14.87
C VAL A 43 1.23 -12.86 -15.35
N ILE A 44 0.06 -13.17 -15.92
CA ILE A 44 -0.89 -12.18 -16.43
C ILE A 44 -1.40 -11.27 -15.30
N LEU A 45 -1.72 -11.85 -14.14
CA LEU A 45 -2.12 -11.11 -12.94
C LEU A 45 -0.93 -10.68 -12.08
N GLY A 46 0.29 -10.79 -12.59
CA GLY A 46 1.51 -10.57 -11.82
C GLY A 46 1.58 -9.17 -11.21
N LEU A 47 1.12 -8.14 -11.92
CA LEU A 47 1.17 -6.75 -11.45
C LEU A 47 0.28 -6.52 -10.19
N PRO A 48 -1.03 -6.82 -10.20
CA PRO A 48 -1.87 -6.68 -9.00
C PRO A 48 -1.51 -7.68 -7.88
N VAL A 49 -1.09 -8.91 -8.23
CA VAL A 49 -0.69 -9.92 -7.25
C VAL A 49 0.61 -9.50 -6.55
N LEU A 50 1.62 -9.05 -7.27
CA LEU A 50 2.89 -8.61 -6.68
C LEU A 50 2.74 -7.34 -5.85
N ASP A 51 1.92 -6.38 -6.27
CA ASP A 51 1.70 -5.13 -5.51
C ASP A 51 1.05 -5.41 -4.14
N THR A 52 0.07 -6.33 -4.09
CA THR A 52 -0.60 -6.75 -2.86
C THR A 52 0.25 -7.69 -2.01
N ALA A 53 0.92 -8.68 -2.61
CA ALA A 53 1.80 -9.60 -1.90
C ALA A 53 3.00 -8.88 -1.29
N TYR A 54 3.57 -7.90 -2.01
CA TYR A 54 4.69 -7.11 -1.50
C TYR A 54 4.27 -6.22 -0.32
N SER A 55 3.14 -5.52 -0.43
CA SER A 55 2.66 -4.67 0.66
C SER A 55 2.36 -5.52 1.91
N PHE A 56 1.74 -6.69 1.74
CA PHE A 56 1.50 -7.66 2.80
C PHE A 56 2.81 -8.14 3.44
N LEU A 57 3.78 -8.60 2.65
CA LEU A 57 5.07 -9.11 3.14
C LEU A 57 5.86 -8.03 3.89
N ARG A 58 5.90 -6.80 3.37
CA ARG A 58 6.55 -5.66 4.04
C ARG A 58 5.95 -5.41 5.43
N ARG A 59 4.63 -5.50 5.55
CA ARG A 59 3.92 -5.26 6.83
C ARG A 59 4.19 -6.36 7.84
N PHE A 60 4.12 -7.61 7.37
CA PHE A 60 4.41 -8.78 8.17
C PHE A 60 5.84 -8.71 8.74
N LEU A 61 6.83 -8.38 7.90
CA LEU A 61 8.22 -8.24 8.33
C LEU A 61 8.48 -7.04 9.25
N ASN A 62 7.66 -5.98 9.17
CA ASN A 62 7.77 -4.81 10.04
C ASN A 62 7.00 -4.95 11.37
N GLY A 63 6.36 -6.10 11.63
CA GLY A 63 5.56 -6.33 12.84
C GLY A 63 4.30 -5.46 12.94
N THR A 64 3.94 -4.76 11.86
CA THR A 64 2.71 -3.96 11.76
C THR A 64 1.56 -4.82 11.27
N SER A 65 0.36 -4.61 11.79
CA SER A 65 -0.83 -5.35 11.34
C SER A 65 -0.97 -5.26 9.81
N PRO A 66 -1.11 -6.40 9.11
CA PRO A 66 -1.31 -6.42 7.66
C PRO A 66 -2.53 -5.60 7.20
N PHE A 67 -3.51 -5.39 8.09
CA PHE A 67 -4.79 -4.74 7.78
C PHE A 67 -4.83 -3.22 8.02
N THR A 68 -3.75 -2.60 8.50
CA THR A 68 -3.70 -1.13 8.64
C THR A 68 -3.67 -0.45 7.26
N ALA A 69 -4.15 0.78 7.07
CA ALA A 69 -4.08 1.44 5.75
C ALA A 69 -2.61 1.60 5.27
N ASP A 70 -2.31 1.31 4.00
CA ASP A 70 -1.00 1.53 3.37
C ASP A 70 -1.07 2.57 2.26
N SER A 71 -0.04 3.39 2.15
CA SER A 71 0.11 4.39 1.10
C SER A 71 1.34 4.18 0.22
N ASP A 72 2.06 3.07 0.40
CA ASP A 72 3.33 2.83 -0.30
C ASP A 72 3.25 1.63 -1.26
N HIS A 73 2.31 1.71 -2.21
CA HIS A 73 2.16 0.79 -3.36
C HIS A 73 3.02 1.25 -4.56
N VAL A 74 3.20 0.38 -5.56
CA VAL A 74 4.03 0.64 -6.77
C VAL A 74 3.67 1.97 -7.41
N HIS A 75 2.38 2.26 -7.56
CA HIS A 75 1.91 3.50 -8.15
C HIS A 75 2.40 4.75 -7.39
N HIS A 76 2.27 4.78 -6.06
CA HIS A 76 2.71 5.92 -5.26
C HIS A 76 4.22 6.15 -5.33
N ARG A 77 5.03 5.09 -5.41
CA ARG A 77 6.48 5.22 -5.61
C ARG A 77 6.84 5.73 -7.00
N LEU A 78 6.15 5.28 -8.04
CA LEU A 78 6.36 5.77 -9.40
C LEU A 78 5.99 7.26 -9.50
N VAL A 79 4.87 7.69 -8.91
CA VAL A 79 4.45 9.10 -8.90
C VAL A 79 5.39 9.99 -8.08
N ARG A 80 6.11 9.45 -7.08
CA ARG A 80 7.17 10.19 -6.36
C ARG A 80 8.42 10.42 -7.21
N ARG A 81 8.66 9.60 -8.24
CA ARG A 81 9.85 9.67 -9.11
C ARG A 81 9.56 10.25 -10.50
N TYR A 82 8.33 10.14 -10.96
CA TYR A 82 7.90 10.49 -12.31
C TYR A 82 6.56 11.23 -12.29
N SER A 83 6.19 11.83 -13.42
CA SER A 83 4.85 12.40 -13.58
C SER A 83 3.76 11.34 -13.44
N HIS A 84 2.57 11.73 -12.99
CA HIS A 84 1.44 10.81 -12.84
C HIS A 84 1.11 10.07 -14.15
N ARG A 85 1.20 10.75 -15.30
CA ARG A 85 0.98 10.14 -16.61
C ARG A 85 2.04 9.09 -16.93
N THR A 86 3.31 9.41 -16.70
CA THR A 86 4.43 8.49 -16.91
C THR A 86 4.29 7.25 -16.03
N ALA A 87 3.90 7.41 -14.77
CA ALA A 87 3.68 6.29 -13.85
C ALA A 87 2.64 5.30 -14.39
N VAL A 88 1.50 5.80 -14.88
CA VAL A 88 0.43 4.97 -15.46
C VAL A 88 0.90 4.29 -16.75
N VAL A 89 1.61 5.00 -17.64
CA VAL A 89 2.15 4.40 -18.88
C VAL A 89 3.14 3.29 -18.58
N ILE A 90 4.02 3.44 -17.59
CA ILE A 90 4.93 2.37 -17.16
C ILE A 90 4.13 1.17 -16.66
N MET A 91 3.08 1.37 -15.84
CA MET A 91 2.24 0.26 -15.38
C MET A 91 1.53 -0.45 -16.53
N TYR A 92 1.06 0.29 -17.53
CA TYR A 92 0.48 -0.31 -18.75
C TYR A 92 1.51 -1.08 -19.56
N ALA A 93 2.72 -0.54 -19.73
CA ALA A 93 3.80 -1.23 -20.42
C ALA A 93 4.20 -2.53 -19.72
N VAL A 94 4.37 -2.51 -18.40
CA VAL A 94 4.66 -3.72 -17.62
C VAL A 94 3.50 -4.72 -17.69
N GLY A 95 2.25 -4.26 -17.57
CA GLY A 95 1.08 -5.13 -17.73
C GLY A 95 1.00 -5.77 -19.12
N ALA A 96 1.27 -5.01 -20.18
CA ALA A 96 1.31 -5.51 -21.55
C ALA A 96 2.45 -6.53 -21.76
N LEU A 97 3.64 -6.28 -21.18
CA LEU A 97 4.76 -7.22 -21.23
C LEU A 97 4.42 -8.54 -20.52
N LEU A 98 3.84 -8.48 -19.33
CA LEU A 98 3.38 -9.66 -18.59
C LEU A 98 2.28 -10.41 -19.35
N GLY A 99 1.29 -9.70 -19.91
CA GLY A 99 0.26 -10.30 -20.75
C GLY A 99 0.85 -11.00 -21.98
N THR A 100 1.80 -10.36 -22.65
CA THR A 100 2.51 -10.95 -23.80
C THR A 100 3.31 -12.19 -23.39
N ALA A 101 4.01 -12.14 -22.27
CA ALA A 101 4.72 -13.31 -21.73
C ALA A 101 3.76 -14.48 -21.44
N GLY A 102 2.57 -14.20 -20.89
CA GLY A 102 1.52 -15.20 -20.69
C GLY A 102 1.04 -15.83 -22.00
N VAL A 103 0.84 -15.03 -23.06
CA VAL A 103 0.47 -15.53 -24.39
C VAL A 103 1.58 -16.40 -25.01
N VAL A 104 2.84 -15.97 -24.88
CA VAL A 104 3.99 -16.76 -25.34
C VAL A 104 4.04 -18.11 -24.61
N MET A 105 3.86 -18.11 -23.29
CA MET A 105 3.83 -19.34 -22.50
C MET A 105 2.69 -20.28 -22.94
N ALA A 106 1.50 -19.74 -23.21
CA ALA A 106 0.32 -20.52 -23.62
C ALA A 106 0.52 -21.29 -24.94
N GLY A 107 1.32 -20.75 -25.87
CA GLY A 107 1.62 -21.37 -27.16
C GLY A 107 2.93 -22.15 -27.21
N SER A 108 3.63 -22.29 -26.09
CA SER A 108 4.99 -22.86 -26.04
C SER A 108 5.02 -24.23 -25.34
N GLU A 109 6.06 -25.02 -25.61
CA GLU A 109 6.28 -26.27 -24.88
C GLU A 109 6.61 -26.02 -23.40
N PHE A 110 6.39 -27.04 -22.56
CA PHE A 110 6.59 -26.98 -21.11
C PHE A 110 7.92 -26.34 -20.69
N ASN A 111 9.03 -26.76 -21.30
CA ASN A 111 10.38 -26.26 -20.96
C ASN A 111 10.54 -24.77 -21.26
N VAL A 112 9.96 -24.31 -22.37
CA VAL A 112 10.00 -22.90 -22.77
C VAL A 112 9.12 -22.09 -21.82
N ALA A 113 7.92 -22.57 -21.50
CA ALA A 113 7.02 -21.90 -20.57
C ALA A 113 7.66 -21.71 -19.18
N VAL A 114 8.33 -22.74 -18.64
CA VAL A 114 9.04 -22.68 -17.37
C VAL A 114 10.21 -21.68 -17.43
N THR A 115 10.94 -21.65 -18.53
CA THR A 115 12.06 -20.71 -18.72
C THR A 115 11.58 -19.27 -18.75
N VAL A 116 10.49 -18.99 -19.50
CA VAL A 116 9.87 -17.66 -19.55
C VAL A 116 9.37 -17.26 -18.17
N PHE A 117 8.69 -18.16 -17.45
CA PHE A 117 8.23 -17.89 -16.09
C PHE A 117 9.39 -17.52 -15.16
N ALA A 118 10.47 -18.30 -15.17
CA ALA A 118 11.66 -18.01 -14.36
C ALA A 118 12.27 -16.65 -14.71
N ALA A 119 12.33 -16.29 -16.00
CA ALA A 119 12.81 -14.98 -16.45
C ALA A 119 11.91 -13.83 -15.97
N VAL A 120 10.58 -14.00 -15.99
CA VAL A 120 9.62 -13.03 -15.44
C VAL A 120 9.81 -12.84 -13.95
N ILE A 121 9.96 -13.93 -13.19
CA ILE A 121 10.23 -13.86 -11.74
C ILE A 121 11.55 -13.13 -11.47
N PHE A 122 12.60 -13.47 -12.20
CA PHE A 122 13.90 -12.80 -12.08
C PHE A 122 13.80 -11.30 -12.38
N ALA A 123 13.16 -10.92 -13.48
CA ALA A 123 12.93 -9.53 -13.84
C ALA A 123 12.09 -8.80 -12.78
N GLY A 124 11.08 -9.46 -12.21
CA GLY A 124 10.28 -8.94 -11.10
C GLY A 124 11.13 -8.66 -9.86
N ILE A 125 11.99 -9.59 -9.46
CA ILE A 125 12.92 -9.42 -8.33
C ILE A 125 13.87 -8.25 -8.59
N VAL A 126 14.49 -8.18 -9.77
CA VAL A 126 15.38 -7.08 -10.17
C VAL A 126 14.63 -5.75 -10.15
N GLY A 127 13.42 -5.70 -10.71
CA GLY A 127 12.55 -4.53 -10.67
C GLY A 127 12.27 -4.08 -9.24
N LEU A 128 11.90 -5.00 -8.34
CA LEU A 128 11.67 -4.69 -6.93
C LEU A 128 12.93 -4.10 -6.27
N ARG A 129 14.10 -4.67 -6.55
CA ARG A 129 15.39 -4.17 -6.03
C ARG A 129 15.67 -2.74 -6.52
N LEU A 130 15.53 -2.49 -7.82
CA LEU A 130 15.75 -1.17 -8.43
C LEU A 130 14.76 -0.11 -7.92
N LEU A 131 13.51 -0.49 -7.66
CA LEU A 131 12.51 0.42 -7.10
C LEU A 131 12.79 0.75 -5.61
N GLY A 132 13.78 0.13 -4.99
CA GLY A 132 14.12 0.33 -3.58
C GLY A 132 13.13 -0.35 -2.64
N TYR A 133 12.52 -1.46 -3.08
CA TYR A 133 11.70 -2.32 -2.24
C TYR A 133 12.53 -3.24 -1.33
N VAL A 134 13.84 -3.30 -1.56
CA VAL A 134 14.80 -3.94 -0.65
C VAL A 134 15.66 -2.85 -0.02
N PRO A 135 15.24 -2.40 1.17
CA PRO A 135 16.01 -2.72 2.34
C PRO A 135 15.14 -3.65 3.19
N LEU A 136 15.62 -4.89 3.38
CA LEU A 136 15.19 -5.71 4.52
C LEU A 136 15.10 -4.79 5.74
N ALA A 137 14.06 -4.97 6.54
CA ALA A 137 13.78 -4.21 7.76
C ALA A 137 14.87 -4.33 8.85
N PHE A 138 16.13 -4.50 8.48
CA PHE A 138 17.29 -4.50 9.38
C PHE A 138 17.53 -3.13 10.02
N ARG A 139 17.10 -2.03 9.39
CA ARG A 139 17.45 -0.68 9.84
C ARG A 139 16.66 -0.21 11.08
N ARG A 140 15.54 -0.86 11.45
CA ARG A 140 14.76 -0.51 12.65
C ARG A 140 15.05 -1.37 13.88
N LEU A 141 15.79 -2.47 13.75
CA LEU A 141 16.28 -3.23 14.90
C LEU A 141 17.59 -2.68 15.49
N VAL A 142 18.25 -1.75 14.79
CA VAL A 142 19.56 -1.18 15.19
C VAL A 142 19.45 0.24 15.77
N VAL A 143 18.32 0.92 15.60
CA VAL A 143 18.09 2.24 16.24
C VAL A 143 16.93 2.12 17.21
N PRO A 144 17.17 1.66 18.45
CA PRO A 144 16.23 1.92 19.52
C PRO A 144 16.17 3.44 19.72
N GLU A 145 14.98 4.00 19.52
CA GLU A 145 14.66 5.38 19.90
C GLU A 145 14.72 5.47 21.44
N LYS A 146 15.92 5.71 21.98
CA LYS A 146 16.10 6.11 23.37
C LYS A 146 15.91 7.63 23.46
N SER A 147 14.66 8.10 23.41
CA SER A 147 14.36 9.52 23.66
C SER A 147 13.01 9.74 24.33
N SER A 148 12.83 9.24 25.56
CA SER A 148 11.66 9.63 26.38
C SER A 148 11.78 9.34 27.89
N SER A 149 13.00 9.30 28.46
CA SER A 149 13.12 9.19 29.94
C SER A 149 14.22 10.03 30.61
N LEU A 150 14.85 10.97 29.90
CA LEU A 150 15.91 11.83 30.48
C LEU A 150 15.54 13.32 30.59
N ASN A 151 14.26 13.67 30.45
CA ASN A 151 13.75 15.00 30.81
C ASN A 151 13.05 15.05 32.17
N GLY A 152 12.75 13.91 32.80
CA GLY A 152 12.09 13.85 34.11
C GLY A 152 13.02 14.00 35.32
N THR A 153 14.34 14.02 35.12
CA THR A 153 15.33 14.04 36.23
C THR A 153 16.10 15.36 36.34
N ARG A 154 15.92 16.29 35.39
CA ARG A 154 16.55 17.63 35.45
C ARG A 154 15.74 18.66 36.25
N GLU A 155 14.52 18.32 36.65
CA GLU A 155 13.66 19.20 37.45
C GLU A 155 13.86 19.03 38.98
N ALA A 156 14.66 18.06 39.42
CA ALA A 156 14.85 17.74 40.84
C ALA A 156 16.07 18.39 41.51
N LEU A 157 16.87 19.20 40.79
CA LEU A 157 17.98 19.97 41.38
C LEU A 157 17.98 21.42 40.89
N SER A 158 17.19 22.27 41.54
CA SER A 158 17.56 23.68 41.69
C SER A 158 17.15 24.18 43.09
N PRO A 159 18.07 24.77 43.87
CA PRO A 159 17.76 25.30 45.18
C PRO A 159 17.18 26.72 45.08
N THR A 160 16.09 26.94 45.82
CA THR A 160 15.60 28.18 46.44
C THR A 160 15.99 29.53 45.84
N SER A 161 15.00 30.36 45.46
CA SER A 161 14.99 31.81 45.72
C SER A 161 13.74 32.51 45.15
N ASN A 162 12.93 33.06 46.06
CA ASN A 162 12.06 34.24 45.94
C ASN A 162 10.93 34.30 44.89
N GLY A 163 9.71 34.23 45.42
CA GLY A 163 8.80 35.38 45.46
C GLY A 163 8.34 35.99 44.13
N HIS A 164 7.13 35.64 43.70
CA HIS A 164 6.08 36.63 43.43
C HIS A 164 4.72 35.96 43.21
N ALA A 165 3.75 36.47 43.95
CA ALA A 165 2.34 36.09 43.90
C ALA A 165 1.72 36.30 42.52
N ARG A 166 1.01 35.29 42.01
CA ARG A 166 -0.09 35.50 41.04
C ARG A 166 -1.31 34.67 41.48
N ARG A 167 -2.41 35.39 41.68
CA ARG A 167 -3.70 34.92 42.19
C ARG A 167 -4.40 33.94 41.21
N PRO A 168 -5.26 33.04 41.70
CA PRO A 168 -6.07 32.15 40.85
C PRO A 168 -7.21 32.92 40.16
N ARG A 169 -7.45 32.62 38.88
CA ARG A 169 -8.59 33.14 38.11
C ARG A 169 -9.89 32.43 38.56
N PRO A 170 -11.02 33.16 38.74
CA PRO A 170 -12.27 32.54 39.13
C PRO A 170 -12.97 31.87 37.96
N ARG A 171 -13.56 30.71 38.27
CA ARG A 171 -14.35 29.82 37.43
C ARG A 171 -15.82 30.31 37.49
N PHE A 172 -16.27 31.06 36.49
CA PHE A 172 -17.71 31.24 36.25
C PHE A 172 -18.18 29.96 35.53
N GLY A 173 -19.12 29.15 36.02
CA GLY A 173 -20.30 29.49 36.79
C GLY A 173 -21.50 29.32 35.86
N ALA A 174 -22.01 28.09 35.82
CA ALA A 174 -23.30 27.77 35.19
C ALA A 174 -24.42 28.64 35.79
N ARG A 175 -25.47 28.92 34.99
CA ARG A 175 -26.92 28.73 35.29
C ARG A 175 -27.81 29.77 34.58
N MET A 176 -28.95 29.27 34.12
CA MET A 176 -30.17 29.97 33.64
C MET A 176 -30.08 30.57 32.23
N ARG A 177 -31.03 30.33 31.32
CA ARG A 177 -32.48 30.47 31.55
C ARG A 177 -33.27 29.59 30.58
N SER A 178 -34.30 28.95 31.13
CA SER A 178 -35.52 28.51 30.43
C SER A 178 -36.18 29.68 29.70
N LEU A 179 -36.83 29.38 28.57
CA LEU A 179 -38.17 29.83 28.13
C LEU A 179 -38.17 29.99 26.60
N GLU A 180 -38.73 29.02 25.88
CA GLU A 180 -39.65 29.26 24.76
C GLU A 180 -40.21 27.92 24.26
N SER A 181 -41.28 27.49 24.92
CA SER A 181 -42.33 26.73 24.24
C SER A 181 -43.57 27.62 24.26
N SER A 182 -44.00 28.15 23.12
CA SER A 182 -45.42 28.30 22.78
C SER A 182 -45.60 28.93 21.39
N SER A 183 -46.51 28.31 20.64
CA SER A 183 -47.39 28.89 19.61
C SER A 183 -46.78 29.47 18.33
N GLN A 184 -46.92 28.71 17.24
CA GLN A 184 -47.70 29.07 16.03
C GLN A 184 -47.71 27.82 15.13
N THR A 185 -48.82 27.07 15.16
CA THR A 185 -49.78 26.86 14.05
C THR A 185 -49.18 26.19 12.83
#